data_AF-A0A7V0QHP2-F1
#
_entry.id   AF-A0A7V0QHP2-F1
#
_cell.length_a   1.000
_cell.length_b   1.000
_cell.length_c   1.000
_cell.angle_alpha   90.00
_cell.angle_beta   90.00
_cell.angle_gamma   90.00
#
_symmetry.space_group_name_H-M   'P 1'
#
loop_
_entity.id
_entity.type
_entity.pdbx_description
1 polymer ?
#
loop_
_entity_poly.entity_id
_entity_poly.type
_entity_poly.pdbx_seq_one_letter_code
_entity_poly.pdbx_strand_id
1 'polypeptide(L)'
;VTNNRQLSRYRNHLRLFKARGLRTFISIEPMFERIDTQLIDPNITDWVIVGAQTNPYRPPEKKWVEEIVSRAKELSIPVFLKNNLKRICEVLIKQFPQTKFTGGNDAKQ
;
A
#
# COMPACT_ATOMS: atom_id res chain seq x y z
N VAL A 1 -4.41 10.26 7.08
CA VAL A 1 -3.16 9.59 7.48
C VAL A 1 -3.48 8.22 8.02
N THR A 2 -3.05 7.15 7.37
CA THR A 2 -3.28 5.78 7.84
C THR A 2 -2.26 5.41 8.92
N ASN A 3 -2.74 4.86 10.04
CA ASN A 3 -1.93 4.41 11.17
C ASN A 3 -2.38 3.02 11.65
N ASN A 4 -1.70 2.45 12.64
CA ASN A 4 -2.00 1.10 13.15
C ASN A 4 -3.46 0.97 13.61
N ARG A 5 -3.96 1.96 14.36
CA ARG A 5 -5.33 1.96 14.89
C ARG A 5 -6.38 1.98 13.78
N GLN A 6 -6.17 2.81 12.75
CA GLN A 6 -7.10 2.90 11.63
C GLN A 6 -7.12 1.61 10.81
N LEU A 7 -5.95 1.03 10.49
CA LEU A 7 -5.88 -0.24 9.75
C LEU A 7 -6.61 -1.35 10.50
N SER A 8 -6.36 -1.50 11.80
CA SER A 8 -7.04 -2.50 12.63
C SER A 8 -8.55 -2.27 12.67
N ARG A 9 -8.99 -1.01 12.83
CA ARG A 9 -10.42 -0.65 12.90
C ARG A 9 -11.16 -0.94 11.59
N TYR A 10 -10.54 -0.67 10.44
CA TYR A 10 -11.18 -0.84 9.13
C TYR A 10 -10.97 -2.22 8.51
N ARG A 11 -10.20 -3.11 9.13
CA ARG A 11 -9.86 -4.44 8.60
C ARG A 11 -11.08 -5.22 8.08
N ASN A 12 -12.15 -5.29 8.86
CA ASN A 12 -13.38 -5.99 8.46
C ASN A 12 -14.07 -5.33 7.26
N HIS A 13 -14.12 -3.99 7.23
CA HIS A 13 -14.71 -3.26 6.10
C HIS A 13 -13.90 -3.47 4.82
N LEU A 14 -12.56 -3.40 4.89
CA LEU A 14 -11.69 -3.64 3.75
C LEU A 14 -11.84 -5.06 3.20
N ARG A 15 -11.96 -6.06 4.09
CA ARG A 15 -12.23 -7.46 3.71
C ARG A 15 -13.56 -7.58 2.99
N LEU A 16 -14.60 -6.92 3.48
CA LEU A 16 -15.92 -6.90 2.87
C LEU A 16 -15.94 -6.17 1.52
N PHE A 17 -15.18 -5.08 1.36
CA PHE A 17 -15.05 -4.39 0.08
C PHE A 17 -14.36 -5.27 -0.96
N LYS A 18 -13.24 -5.90 -0.58
CA LYS A 18 -12.53 -6.81 -1.46
C LYS A 18 -13.37 -8.03 -1.85
N ALA A 19 -14.12 -8.60 -0.91
CA ALA A 19 -15.07 -9.69 -1.17
C ALA A 19 -16.18 -9.30 -2.16
N ARG A 20 -16.51 -8.01 -2.28
CA ARG A 20 -17.45 -7.47 -3.28
C ARG A 20 -16.77 -7.07 -4.60
N GLY A 21 -15.50 -7.44 -4.80
CA GLY A 21 -14.74 -7.14 -6.01
C GLY A 21 -14.18 -5.72 -6.08
N LEU A 22 -14.28 -4.93 -5.00
CA LEU A 22 -13.65 -3.61 -4.95
C LEU A 22 -12.15 -3.75 -4.75
N ARG A 23 -11.37 -2.97 -5.51
CA ARG A 23 -9.93 -2.83 -5.31
C ARG A 23 -9.67 -1.91 -4.13
N THR A 24 -8.80 -2.32 -3.22
CA THR A 24 -8.47 -1.55 -2.02
C THR A 24 -6.99 -1.16 -2.02
N PHE A 25 -6.68 -0.01 -1.45
CA PHE A 25 -5.29 0.42 -1.25
C PHE A 25 -5.10 1.02 0.13
N ILE A 26 -3.88 0.93 0.64
CA ILE A 26 -3.46 1.59 1.88
C ILE A 26 -2.56 2.77 1.51
N SER A 27 -2.91 3.97 1.96
CA SER A 27 -2.04 5.15 1.84
C SER A 27 -1.49 5.58 3.20
N ILE A 28 -0.19 5.39 3.40
CA ILE A 28 0.55 5.71 4.62
C ILE A 28 1.25 7.05 4.39
N GLU A 29 0.46 8.12 4.40
CA GLU A 29 0.98 9.46 4.15
C GLU A 29 0.30 10.57 4.98
N PRO A 30 1.10 11.56 5.44
CA PRO A 30 2.53 11.38 5.75
C PRO A 30 2.75 10.27 6.79
N MET A 31 3.78 9.45 6.60
CA MET A 31 4.12 8.40 7.56
C MET A 31 4.81 9.00 8.79
N PHE A 32 4.14 8.97 9.94
CA PHE A 32 4.66 9.52 11.21
C PHE A 32 5.07 8.47 12.24
N GLU A 33 4.67 7.23 12.05
CA GLU A 33 4.97 6.11 12.95
C GLU A 33 5.25 4.84 12.14
N ARG A 34 5.94 3.88 12.78
CA ARG A 34 6.10 2.53 12.25
C ARG A 34 4.73 1.86 12.12
N ILE A 35 4.45 1.29 10.96
CA ILE A 35 3.24 0.47 10.73
C ILE A 35 3.58 -0.99 11.00
N ASP A 36 2.72 -1.66 11.77
CA ASP A 36 2.75 -3.11 11.91
C ASP A 36 2.46 -3.75 10.55
N THR A 37 3.49 -4.35 9.97
CA THR A 37 3.45 -4.96 8.64
C THR A 37 2.50 -6.16 8.58
N GLN A 38 2.11 -6.75 9.71
CA GLN A 38 1.07 -7.79 9.75
C GLN A 38 -0.32 -7.27 9.36
N LEU A 39 -0.54 -5.95 9.45
CA LEU A 39 -1.77 -5.31 8.99
C LEU A 39 -1.83 -5.16 7.46
N ILE A 40 -0.70 -5.32 6.76
CA ILE A 40 -0.65 -5.44 5.30
C ILE A 40 -0.90 -6.91 4.93
N ASP A 41 -2.06 -7.17 4.36
CA ASP A 41 -2.55 -8.52 4.04
C ASP A 41 -3.21 -8.52 2.64
N PRO A 42 -2.89 -9.49 1.75
CA PRO A 42 -3.48 -9.59 0.43
C PRO A 42 -5.00 -9.71 0.44
N ASN A 43 -5.62 -10.19 1.52
CA ASN A 43 -7.08 -10.28 1.66
C ASN A 43 -7.77 -8.93 1.84
N ILE A 44 -7.01 -7.86 2.07
CA ILE A 44 -7.57 -6.52 2.30
C ILE A 44 -6.82 -5.39 1.57
N THR A 45 -5.68 -5.68 0.92
CA THR A 45 -4.82 -4.67 0.28
C THR A 45 -4.40 -5.13 -1.12
N ASP A 46 -4.66 -4.30 -2.13
CA ASP A 46 -4.17 -4.51 -3.52
C ASP A 46 -3.02 -3.58 -3.89
N TRP A 47 -2.78 -2.51 -3.11
CA TRP A 47 -1.76 -1.52 -3.39
C TRP A 47 -1.36 -0.78 -2.13
N VAL A 48 -0.08 -0.45 -2.00
CA VAL A 48 0.44 0.36 -0.88
C VAL A 48 1.10 1.62 -1.42
N ILE A 49 0.75 2.77 -0.84
CA ILE A 49 1.36 4.06 -1.12
C ILE A 49 2.03 4.56 0.16
N VAL A 50 3.27 5.03 0.06
CA VAL A 50 4.02 5.59 1.20
C VAL A 50 4.55 6.98 0.82
N GLY A 51 4.43 7.94 1.74
CA GLY A 51 4.92 9.30 1.52
C GLY A 51 5.31 10.02 2.82
N ALA A 52 6.19 11.00 2.70
CA ALA A 52 6.59 11.91 3.78
C ALA A 52 5.73 13.17 3.82
N GLN A 53 5.81 13.94 4.92
CA GLN A 53 5.27 15.30 4.95
C GLN A 53 6.19 16.23 4.15
N THR A 54 5.64 17.14 3.34
CA THR A 54 6.42 18.05 2.48
C THR A 54 6.67 19.43 3.07
N ASN A 55 5.72 19.99 3.85
CA ASN A 55 5.84 21.35 4.41
C ASN A 55 5.26 21.46 5.85
N PRO A 56 6.09 21.63 6.91
CA PRO A 56 7.55 21.47 6.88
C PRO A 56 7.93 20.04 6.52
N TYR A 57 9.11 19.83 5.93
CA TYR A 57 9.56 18.49 5.57
C TYR A 57 9.80 17.64 6.83
N ARG A 58 9.07 16.53 6.94
CA ARG A 58 9.26 15.55 8.02
C ARG A 58 9.30 14.14 7.42
N PRO A 59 10.49 13.52 7.30
CA PRO A 59 10.63 12.17 6.78
C PRO A 59 10.22 11.12 7.82
N PRO A 60 9.72 9.95 7.40
CA PRO A 60 9.73 8.76 8.25
C PRO A 60 11.16 8.22 8.42
N GLU A 61 11.35 7.26 9.33
CA GLU A 61 12.59 6.48 9.34
C GLU A 61 12.67 5.59 8.10
N LYS A 62 13.86 5.52 7.48
CA LYS A 62 14.13 4.68 6.29
C LYS A 62 13.72 3.22 6.55
N LYS A 63 14.05 2.68 7.72
CA LYS A 63 13.75 1.31 8.12
C LYS A 63 12.25 1.01 8.08
N TRP A 64 11.39 1.95 8.49
CA TRP A 64 9.94 1.71 8.47
C TRP A 64 9.40 1.59 7.04
N VAL A 65 9.98 2.36 6.10
CA VAL A 65 9.65 2.24 4.67
C VAL A 65 10.14 0.90 4.11
N GLU A 66 11.35 0.48 4.46
CA GLU A 66 11.94 -0.80 4.04
C GLU A 66 11.13 -2.01 4.54
N GLU A 67 10.65 -1.98 5.78
CA GLU A 67 9.77 -3.02 6.34
C GLU A 67 8.46 -3.15 5.55
N ILE A 68 7.84 -2.02 5.18
CA ILE A 68 6.64 -2.01 4.32
C ILE A 68 6.95 -2.59 2.94
N VAL A 69 8.06 -2.18 2.32
CA VAL A 69 8.48 -2.66 1.00
C VAL A 69 8.76 -4.16 1.01
N SER A 70 9.49 -4.65 2.02
CA SER A 70 9.78 -6.08 2.18
C SER A 70 8.49 -6.88 2.30
N ARG A 71 7.58 -6.44 3.17
CA ARG A 71 6.31 -7.13 3.38
C ARG A 71 5.45 -7.14 2.12
N ALA A 72 5.35 -6.01 1.43
CA ALA A 72 4.56 -5.94 0.20
C ALA A 72 5.16 -6.82 -0.90
N LYS A 73 6.50 -6.88 -1.01
CA LYS A 73 7.20 -7.78 -1.93
C LYS A 73 6.90 -9.26 -1.64
N GLU A 74 6.98 -9.68 -0.37
CA GLU A 74 6.62 -11.05 0.05
C GLU A 74 5.19 -11.43 -0.37
N LEU A 75 4.27 -10.47 -0.30
CA LEU A 75 2.85 -10.66 -0.61
C LEU A 75 2.50 -10.40 -2.08
N SER A 76 3.48 -10.07 -2.92
CA SER A 76 3.26 -9.65 -4.32
C SER A 76 2.27 -8.48 -4.45
N ILE A 77 2.28 -7.57 -3.48
CA ILE A 77 1.49 -6.34 -3.47
C ILE A 77 2.34 -5.21 -4.06
N PRO A 78 1.86 -4.48 -5.09
CA PRO A 78 2.58 -3.35 -5.64
C PRO A 78 2.75 -2.23 -4.59
N VAL A 79 3.90 -1.56 -4.63
CA VAL A 79 4.21 -0.40 -3.79
C VAL A 79 4.50 0.83 -4.64
N PHE A 80 3.96 1.98 -4.22
CA PHE A 80 4.30 3.29 -4.76
C PHE A 80 4.93 4.17 -3.67
N LEU A 81 6.23 4.42 -3.78
CA LEU A 81 6.96 5.37 -2.93
C LEU A 81 6.91 6.76 -3.56
N LYS A 82 6.31 7.73 -2.85
CA LYS A 82 6.21 9.12 -3.34
C LYS A 82 7.58 9.78 -3.45
N ASN A 83 7.68 10.76 -4.37
CA ASN A 83 8.92 11.49 -4.65
C ASN A 83 9.51 12.21 -3.42
N ASN A 84 8.70 12.52 -2.42
CA ASN A 84 9.15 13.17 -1.18
C ASN A 84 9.92 12.23 -0.25
N LEU A 85 10.09 10.95 -0.58
CA LEU A 85 10.97 10.00 0.12
C LEU A 85 12.41 9.98 -0.40
N LYS A 86 12.74 10.71 -1.48
CA LYS A 86 14.09 10.71 -2.10
C LYS A 86 15.25 11.06 -1.15
N ARG A 87 14.99 11.77 -0.04
CA ARG A 87 16.04 12.11 0.92
C ARG A 87 16.42 10.96 1.85
N ILE A 88 15.61 9.89 1.91
CA ILE A 88 15.85 8.71 2.76
C ILE A 88 15.92 7.40 1.96
N CYS A 89 15.35 7.36 0.74
CA CYS A 89 15.38 6.22 -0.16
C CYS A 89 16.10 6.60 -1.46
N GLU A 90 17.20 5.90 -1.77
CA GLU A 90 17.97 6.11 -3.01
C GLU A 90 17.16 5.73 -4.26
N VAL A 91 16.43 4.62 -4.18
CA VAL A 91 15.57 4.11 -5.26
C VAL A 91 14.11 4.20 -4.82
N LEU A 92 13.28 4.80 -5.68
CA LEU A 92 11.83 4.86 -5.46
C LEU A 92 11.12 3.79 -6.30
N ILE A 93 10.48 2.85 -5.61
CA ILE A 93 9.61 1.85 -6.24
C ILE A 93 8.31 2.52 -6.67
N LYS A 94 7.91 2.33 -7.94
CA LYS A 94 6.68 2.88 -8.53
C LYS A 94 5.91 1.79 -9.26
N GLN A 95 5.45 0.80 -8.49
CA GLN A 95 4.61 -0.27 -9.00
C GLN A 95 3.13 0.15 -8.92
N PHE A 96 2.36 -0.27 -9.92
CA PHE A 96 0.93 -0.03 -10.01
C PHE A 96 0.16 -1.36 -10.00
N PRO A 97 -1.08 -1.39 -9.51
CA PRO A 97 -1.92 -2.59 -9.59
C PRO A 97 -2.13 -2.99 -11.04
N GLN A 98 -1.87 -4.26 -11.36
CA GLN A 98 -2.25 -4.79 -12.66
C GLN A 98 -3.77 -4.90 -12.75
N THR A 99 -4.31 -4.51 -13.91
CA THR A 99 -5.67 -4.88 -14.30
C THR A 99 -5.69 -6.38 -14.47
N LYS A 100 -6.45 -7.08 -13.62
CA LYS A 100 -6.80 -8.47 -13.88
C LYS A 100 -7.87 -8.39 -14.96
N PHE A 101 -7.50 -8.60 -16.22
CA PHE A 101 -8.47 -8.88 -17.27
C PHE A 101 -9.17 -10.18 -16.87
N THR A 102 -10.38 -10.09 -16.33
CA THR A 102 -11.29 -11.22 -16.31
C THR A 102 -11.83 -11.33 -17.72
N GLY A 103 -11.15 -12.13 -18.56
CA GLY A 103 -11.61 -12.40 -19.91
C GLY A 103 -13.05 -12.92 -19.85
N GLY A 104 -13.98 -12.13 -20.41
CA GLY A 104 -15.25 -12.67 -20.86
C GLY A 104 -14.93 -13.63 -21.99
N ASN A 105 -15.16 -14.92 -21.75
CA ASN A 105 -15.26 -15.92 -22.80
C ASN A 105 -16.58 -15.67 -23.54
N ASP A 106 -16.67 -14.59 -24.31
CA ASP A 106 -17.64 -14.50 -25.39
C ASP A 106 -16.92 -15.01 -26.63
N ALA A 107 -17.01 -16.33 -26.77
CA ALA A 107 -16.67 -17.03 -27.99
C ALA A 107 -17.44 -16.37 -29.14
N LYS A 108 -16.68 -15.98 -30.17
CA LYS A 108 -17.24 -15.75 -31.50
C LYS A 108 -18.09 -16.97 -31.90
N GLN A 109 -19.37 -16.73 -32.17
CA GLN A 109 -20.12 -17.41 -33.23
C GLN A 109 -20.72 -16.33 -34.11
#